data_AF-A0A218XU66-F1
#
_entry.id   AF-A0A218XU66-F1
#
_cell.length_a   1.000
_cell.length_b   1.000
_cell.length_c   1.000
_cell.angle_alpha   90.00
_cell.angle_beta   90.00
_cell.angle_gamma   90.00
#
_symmetry.space_group_name_H-M   'P 1'
#
loop_
_entity.id
_entity.type
_entity.pdbx_description
1 polymer ?
#
loop_
_entity_poly.entity_id
_entity_poly.type
_entity_poly.pdbx_seq_one_letter_code
_entity_poly.pdbx_strand_id
1 'polypeptide(L)'
;MANTLSSVPNFFVLVCYFFLLTPLLFDVPLQVVASSRHYHRRHLGRRSSLALAPTAATVANSSSANHTTGHHHRWIGPVGRRLITVNINGSADFKSVQDAVDSVPPNNRKNITIRISAGFYIEKVVVPATKPFITFQGEGRDVTVIEWHDRASDRGANGQQLRTYRTASVTVYANYFTARNISFKNTAPAPMPGMKGWQAVAFRISGDKAYFSGCGFYGAQDTLCDDAGRHYFKECYIEGSIDFIFGNGRSMYRDCELHSIATRFGSIAAHDRKSPDEKTGFAFVGCKVTGSGALYVGRAMGQYSRIVYSYTYFDNLVAHGGWDDWDHTGNKTKTVFFGVYKCWGPGAAAVGGVSWARELDYDTAHPFLAKSFVNGRHWIAPYDA
;
A
#
# COMPACT_ATOMS: atom_id res chain seq x y z
N MET A 1 -52.32 -45.33 7.89
CA MET A 1 -53.57 -44.80 8.46
C MET A 1 -53.59 -43.31 8.17
N ALA A 2 -54.65 -42.87 7.47
CA ALA A 2 -55.33 -41.57 7.49
C ALA A 2 -54.54 -40.32 7.98
N ASN A 3 -54.64 -39.11 7.42
CA ASN A 3 -55.43 -38.52 6.36
C ASN A 3 -55.00 -37.02 6.30
N THR A 4 -54.80 -36.46 5.10
CA THR A 4 -55.38 -35.20 4.56
C THR A 4 -55.48 -33.93 5.44
N LEU A 5 -55.42 -32.68 4.99
CA LEU A 5 -55.31 -31.95 3.72
C LEU A 5 -55.32 -30.45 4.09
N SER A 6 -54.71 -29.59 3.26
CA SER A 6 -55.19 -28.23 2.87
C SER A 6 -55.32 -27.12 3.96
N SER A 7 -55.19 -25.80 3.73
CA SER A 7 -54.77 -24.96 2.60
C SER A 7 -55.01 -23.48 2.97
N VAL A 8 -54.18 -22.57 2.41
CA VAL A 8 -54.40 -21.13 2.08
C VAL A 8 -54.57 -20.05 3.19
N PRO A 9 -54.34 -18.74 2.87
CA PRO A 9 -53.55 -17.82 3.69
C PRO A 9 -54.41 -16.64 4.20
N ASN A 10 -53.83 -15.68 4.92
CA ASN A 10 -54.50 -14.39 5.11
C ASN A 10 -53.55 -13.20 5.06
N PHE A 11 -53.96 -12.27 4.18
CA PHE A 11 -53.54 -10.89 4.04
C PHE A 11 -53.68 -10.11 5.35
N PHE A 12 -52.73 -9.22 5.63
CA PHE A 12 -53.06 -7.94 6.29
C PHE A 12 -52.29 -6.80 5.63
N VAL A 13 -53.03 -5.72 5.47
CA VAL A 13 -52.81 -4.53 4.65
C VAL A 13 -52.14 -3.42 5.49
N LEU A 14 -51.12 -2.80 4.88
CA LEU A 14 -50.80 -1.36 4.83
C LEU A 14 -50.92 -0.51 6.12
N VAL A 15 -49.78 0.02 6.58
CA VAL A 15 -49.68 1.41 7.03
C VAL A 15 -48.39 2.03 6.49
N CYS A 16 -48.54 2.85 5.45
CA CYS A 16 -47.52 3.77 4.97
C CYS A 16 -47.44 4.97 5.92
N TYR A 17 -46.27 5.24 6.50
CA TYR A 17 -45.94 6.55 7.06
C TYR A 17 -45.01 7.27 6.09
N PHE A 18 -45.60 8.23 5.36
CA PHE A 18 -44.88 9.30 4.68
C PHE A 18 -44.37 10.27 5.75
N PHE A 19 -43.06 10.45 5.87
CA PHE A 19 -42.48 11.67 6.44
C PHE A 19 -41.76 12.41 5.33
N LEU A 20 -42.44 13.45 4.85
CA LEU A 20 -41.86 14.56 4.09
C LEU A 20 -40.98 15.37 5.04
N LEU A 21 -39.68 15.39 4.81
CA LEU A 21 -38.78 16.41 5.38
C LEU A 21 -38.10 17.13 4.21
N THR A 22 -38.60 18.33 3.99
CA THR A 22 -38.04 19.39 3.13
C THR A 22 -36.63 19.78 3.56
N PRO A 23 -35.68 19.99 2.63
CA PRO A 23 -34.37 20.54 2.95
C PRO A 23 -34.44 22.06 3.10
N LEU A 24 -34.06 22.57 4.27
CA LEU A 24 -33.75 23.99 4.47
C LEU A 24 -32.34 24.27 3.95
N LEU A 25 -32.29 24.99 2.84
CA LEU A 25 -31.10 25.65 2.30
C LEU A 25 -30.72 26.82 3.21
N PHE A 26 -29.49 26.81 3.73
CA PHE A 26 -28.84 28.02 4.22
C PHE A 26 -27.54 28.23 3.44
N ASP A 27 -27.59 29.20 2.53
CA ASP A 27 -26.44 29.84 1.91
C ASP A 27 -25.70 30.69 2.95
N VAL A 28 -24.40 30.42 3.12
CA VAL A 28 -23.47 31.38 3.73
C VAL A 28 -22.20 31.42 2.87
N PRO A 29 -21.93 32.52 2.15
CA PRO A 29 -20.68 32.69 1.43
C PRO A 29 -19.71 33.52 2.26
N LEU A 30 -18.50 33.06 2.58
CA LEU A 30 -17.43 34.00 2.92
C LEU A 30 -16.00 33.47 2.72
N GLN A 31 -15.41 34.04 1.67
CA GLN A 31 -14.06 34.60 1.55
C GLN A 31 -12.84 33.72 1.83
N VAL A 32 -12.22 33.33 0.71
CA VAL A 32 -10.80 33.03 0.56
C VAL A 32 -9.98 34.32 0.75
N VAL A 33 -9.13 34.38 1.78
CA VAL A 33 -8.06 35.38 1.88
C VAL A 33 -6.73 34.70 1.57
N ALA A 34 -6.20 34.99 0.38
CA ALA A 34 -4.82 34.69 0.03
C ALA A 34 -3.92 35.83 0.55
N SER A 35 -2.88 35.49 1.31
CA SER A 35 -1.82 36.43 1.68
C SER A 35 -0.47 35.87 1.25
N SER A 36 0.01 36.32 0.10
CA SER A 36 1.40 36.22 -0.33
C SER A 36 2.24 37.28 0.39
N ARG A 37 3.35 36.90 1.03
CA ARG A 37 4.39 37.86 1.45
C ARG A 37 5.74 37.44 0.87
N HIS A 38 6.17 38.19 -0.14
CA HIS A 38 7.55 38.31 -0.58
C HIS A 38 8.38 38.99 0.51
N TYR A 39 9.51 38.40 0.89
CA TYR A 39 10.51 39.05 1.75
C TYR A 39 11.66 39.57 0.90
N HIS A 40 11.86 40.89 0.94
CA HIS A 40 12.93 41.61 0.25
C HIS A 40 14.21 41.62 1.11
N ARG A 41 15.35 41.49 0.43
CA ARG A 41 16.71 41.48 0.96
C ARG A 41 17.37 42.84 0.67
N ARG A 42 17.97 43.50 1.66
CA ARG A 42 19.01 44.56 1.54
C ARG A 42 19.89 44.51 2.79
N HIS A 43 21.21 44.24 2.63
CA HIS A 43 22.35 45.17 2.66
C HIS A 43 22.63 45.75 4.06
N LEU A 44 23.85 46.03 4.55
CA LEU A 44 25.26 45.86 4.18
C LEU A 44 26.02 46.30 5.46
N GLY A 45 27.16 45.70 5.78
CA GLY A 45 27.99 46.13 6.91
C GLY A 45 29.44 45.71 6.70
N ARG A 46 30.28 46.70 6.39
CA ARG A 46 31.67 46.64 5.91
C ARG A 46 32.66 46.74 7.09
N ARG A 47 33.85 46.11 6.99
CA ARG A 47 35.18 46.56 7.50
C ARG A 47 36.25 45.49 7.14
N SER A 48 37.11 45.69 6.13
CA SER A 48 38.49 46.24 6.17
C SER A 48 39.43 45.46 7.12
N SER A 49 40.34 44.58 6.67
CA SER A 49 41.57 44.71 5.83
C SER A 49 42.83 44.59 6.70
N LEU A 50 43.72 43.64 6.42
CA LEU A 50 45.19 43.80 6.43
C LEU A 50 45.86 42.47 6.07
N ALA A 51 46.73 42.53 5.07
CA ALA A 51 47.61 41.46 4.63
C ALA A 51 48.99 41.62 5.29
N LEU A 52 49.69 40.51 5.51
CA LEU A 52 51.16 40.39 5.48
C LEU A 52 51.55 38.90 5.53
N ALA A 53 52.32 38.46 4.53
CA ALA A 53 53.15 37.26 4.56
C ALA A 53 54.57 37.70 5.00
N PRO A 54 55.44 36.82 5.56
CA PRO A 54 56.23 35.91 4.70
C PRO A 54 56.76 34.58 5.32
N THR A 55 57.28 33.74 4.40
CA THR A 55 58.41 32.78 4.47
C THR A 55 58.39 31.52 5.36
N ALA A 56 58.19 30.38 4.67
CA ALA A 56 58.98 29.13 4.62
C ALA A 56 59.54 28.47 5.91
N ALA A 57 59.05 27.26 6.20
CA ALA A 57 59.87 26.13 6.64
C ALA A 57 59.21 24.80 6.22
N THR A 58 59.96 24.01 5.47
CA THR A 58 59.66 22.64 5.03
C THR A 58 59.67 21.67 6.20
N VAL A 59 58.57 20.94 6.40
CA VAL A 59 58.57 19.64 7.09
C VAL A 59 57.80 18.66 6.22
N ALA A 60 58.53 17.73 5.62
CA ALA A 60 57.96 16.60 4.91
C ALA A 60 57.29 15.67 5.94
N ASN A 61 55.97 15.53 5.86
CA ASN A 61 55.25 14.50 6.58
C ASN A 61 54.50 13.64 5.57
N SER A 62 55.08 12.48 5.28
CA SER A 62 54.50 11.42 4.46
C SER A 62 53.28 10.84 5.19
N SER A 63 52.10 11.35 4.86
CA SER A 63 50.84 10.63 5.14
C SER A 63 50.32 10.09 3.82
N SER A 64 50.39 8.77 3.70
CA SER A 64 49.77 8.00 2.63
C SER A 64 48.26 8.25 2.65
N ALA A 65 47.80 9.13 1.76
CA ALA A 65 46.39 9.27 1.47
C ALA A 65 45.89 7.96 0.84
N ASN A 66 45.33 7.08 1.66
CA ASN A 66 44.49 6.00 1.20
C ASN A 66 43.28 6.63 0.50
N HIS A 67 43.40 6.82 -0.82
CA HIS A 67 42.26 7.04 -1.70
C HIS A 67 41.38 5.79 -1.62
N THR A 68 40.44 5.81 -0.67
CA THR A 68 39.24 4.99 -0.77
C THR A 68 38.48 5.50 -1.99
N THR A 69 38.67 4.81 -3.10
CA THR A 69 37.86 4.99 -4.30
C THR A 69 36.44 4.66 -3.88
N GLY A 70 35.66 5.70 -3.59
CA GLY A 70 34.23 5.57 -3.39
C GLY A 70 33.68 4.85 -4.61
N HIS A 71 33.26 3.61 -4.44
CA HIS A 71 32.43 2.92 -5.40
C HIS A 71 31.11 3.69 -5.44
N HIS A 72 31.08 4.77 -6.22
CA HIS A 72 29.84 5.39 -6.65
C HIS A 72 29.13 4.28 -7.42
N HIS A 73 28.17 3.61 -6.76
CA HIS A 73 27.23 2.74 -7.42
C HIS A 73 26.54 3.58 -8.48
N ARG A 74 27.06 3.53 -9.70
CA ARG A 74 26.51 4.23 -10.86
C ARG A 74 25.10 3.69 -11.01
N TRP A 75 24.12 4.55 -10.80
CA TRP A 75 22.72 4.21 -11.04
C TRP A 75 22.59 3.77 -12.50
N ILE A 76 22.32 2.49 -12.73
CA ILE A 76 22.05 1.94 -14.06
C ILE A 76 20.54 2.01 -14.26
N GLY A 77 20.08 3.14 -14.80
CA GLY A 77 18.71 3.27 -15.29
C GLY A 77 18.47 2.41 -16.53
N PRO A 78 17.22 2.29 -16.97
CA PRO A 78 16.90 1.59 -18.20
C PRO A 78 17.57 2.25 -19.42
N VAL A 79 18.06 1.43 -20.36
CA VAL A 79 18.81 1.87 -21.56
C VAL A 79 17.93 2.02 -22.80
N GLY A 80 16.61 2.11 -22.63
CA GLY A 80 15.65 2.25 -23.72
C GLY A 80 14.22 2.02 -23.25
N ARG A 81 13.25 2.09 -24.19
CA ARG A 81 11.83 1.83 -23.94
C ARG A 81 11.25 0.85 -24.98
N ARG A 82 10.30 0.03 -24.57
CA ARG A 82 9.47 -0.81 -25.45
C ARG A 82 8.03 -0.78 -24.96
N LEU A 83 7.10 -0.64 -25.90
CA LEU A 83 5.66 -0.77 -25.65
C LEU A 83 5.22 -2.17 -26.09
N ILE A 84 4.40 -2.81 -25.27
CA ILE A 84 3.66 -4.04 -25.57
C ILE A 84 2.19 -3.75 -25.27
N THR A 85 1.29 -4.22 -26.11
CA THR A 85 -0.15 -4.03 -25.98
C THR A 85 -0.86 -5.34 -25.68
N VAL A 86 -1.85 -5.29 -24.79
CA VAL A 86 -2.69 -6.42 -24.41
C VAL A 86 -4.16 -6.03 -24.57
N ASN A 87 -4.92 -6.85 -25.28
CA ASN A 87 -6.36 -6.68 -25.45
C ASN A 87 -7.03 -8.06 -25.55
N ILE A 88 -7.90 -8.37 -24.59
CA ILE A 88 -8.59 -9.66 -24.52
C ILE A 88 -9.49 -9.91 -25.75
N ASN A 89 -10.01 -8.84 -26.36
CA ASN A 89 -10.88 -8.90 -27.54
C ASN A 89 -10.10 -9.01 -28.87
N GLY A 90 -8.76 -9.08 -28.82
CA GLY A 90 -7.89 -9.09 -29.99
C GLY A 90 -7.42 -7.70 -30.42
N SER A 91 -6.75 -7.58 -31.58
CA SER A 91 -6.14 -6.35 -32.13
C SER A 91 -4.90 -5.77 -31.43
N ALA A 92 -4.35 -6.48 -30.44
CA ALA A 92 -3.11 -6.12 -29.74
C ALA A 92 -2.00 -7.16 -29.95
N ASP A 93 -0.80 -6.90 -29.41
CA ASP A 93 0.33 -7.85 -29.47
C ASP A 93 0.01 -9.18 -28.77
N PHE A 94 -0.73 -9.13 -27.65
CA PHE A 94 -1.15 -10.29 -26.88
C PHE A 94 -2.62 -10.19 -26.42
N LYS A 95 -3.22 -11.35 -26.13
CA LYS A 95 -4.54 -11.43 -25.48
C LYS A 95 -4.46 -11.65 -23.97
N SER A 96 -3.38 -12.25 -23.49
CA SER A 96 -3.07 -12.51 -22.08
C SER A 96 -1.99 -11.55 -21.57
N VAL A 97 -2.12 -11.16 -20.30
CA VAL A 97 -1.09 -10.39 -19.60
C VAL A 97 0.15 -11.25 -19.32
N GLN A 98 -0.03 -12.53 -18.96
CA GLN A 98 1.08 -13.45 -18.75
C GLN A 98 1.92 -13.65 -20.03
N ASP A 99 1.29 -13.84 -21.19
CA ASP A 99 2.01 -13.97 -22.47
C ASP A 99 2.85 -12.71 -22.78
N ALA A 100 2.30 -11.53 -22.49
CA ALA A 100 3.01 -10.27 -22.66
C ALA A 100 4.24 -10.17 -21.73
N VAL A 101 4.12 -10.59 -20.47
CA VAL A 101 5.24 -10.71 -19.54
C VAL A 101 6.26 -11.72 -20.04
N ASP A 102 5.83 -12.85 -20.59
CA ASP A 102 6.69 -13.91 -21.08
C ASP A 102 7.52 -13.50 -22.31
N SER A 103 6.97 -12.63 -23.15
CA SER A 103 7.67 -12.05 -24.30
C SER A 103 8.85 -11.12 -23.95
N VAL A 104 8.95 -10.68 -22.69
CA VAL A 104 10.09 -9.88 -22.21
C VAL A 104 11.26 -10.80 -21.90
N PRO A 105 12.45 -10.60 -22.51
CA PRO A 105 13.60 -11.45 -22.25
C PRO A 105 14.11 -11.29 -20.80
N PRO A 106 14.71 -12.33 -20.21
CA PRO A 106 15.37 -12.22 -18.91
C PRO A 106 16.54 -11.23 -18.97
N ASN A 107 16.95 -10.73 -17.80
CA ASN A 107 17.95 -9.68 -17.63
C ASN A 107 17.58 -8.38 -18.36
N ASN A 108 16.28 -8.05 -18.39
CA ASN A 108 15.78 -6.87 -19.06
C ASN A 108 16.45 -5.59 -18.53
N ARG A 109 16.87 -4.73 -19.46
CA ARG A 109 17.46 -3.40 -19.17
C ARG A 109 16.67 -2.26 -19.78
N LYS A 110 15.53 -2.52 -20.44
CA LYS A 110 14.67 -1.50 -21.05
C LYS A 110 13.48 -1.23 -20.15
N ASN A 111 12.94 -0.02 -20.19
CA ASN A 111 11.63 0.25 -19.60
C ASN A 111 10.57 -0.41 -20.50
N ILE A 112 9.92 -1.46 -20.01
CA ILE A 112 8.86 -2.16 -20.74
C ILE A 112 7.52 -1.65 -20.21
N THR A 113 6.73 -1.00 -21.06
CA THR A 113 5.34 -0.67 -20.75
C THR A 113 4.44 -1.71 -21.40
N ILE A 114 3.68 -2.44 -20.59
CA ILE A 114 2.60 -3.32 -21.02
C ILE A 114 1.30 -2.51 -20.83
N ARG A 115 0.74 -2.01 -21.93
CA ARG A 115 -0.57 -1.34 -21.96
C ARG A 115 -1.66 -2.40 -22.04
N ILE A 116 -2.52 -2.43 -21.03
CA ILE A 116 -3.57 -3.43 -20.86
C ILE A 116 -4.90 -2.70 -21.06
N SER A 117 -5.61 -3.06 -22.12
CA SER A 117 -6.89 -2.45 -22.48
C SER A 117 -7.97 -2.78 -21.42
N ALA A 118 -9.08 -2.04 -21.41
CA ALA A 118 -10.24 -2.40 -20.59
C ALA A 118 -10.67 -3.86 -20.84
N GLY A 119 -10.96 -4.58 -19.75
CA GLY A 119 -11.29 -6.00 -19.76
C GLY A 119 -11.05 -6.67 -18.41
N PHE A 120 -11.68 -7.84 -18.23
CA PHE A 120 -11.47 -8.74 -17.10
C PHE A 120 -10.59 -9.89 -17.55
N TYR A 121 -9.36 -9.91 -17.06
CA TYR A 121 -8.33 -10.89 -17.39
C TYR A 121 -8.31 -11.97 -16.30
N ILE A 122 -8.98 -13.09 -16.57
CA ILE A 122 -9.08 -14.21 -15.64
C ILE A 122 -7.86 -15.12 -15.81
N GLU A 123 -6.75 -14.74 -15.19
CA GLU A 123 -5.47 -15.45 -15.30
C GLU A 123 -4.60 -15.19 -14.07
N LYS A 124 -3.64 -16.11 -13.82
CA LYS A 124 -2.55 -15.85 -12.88
C LYS A 124 -1.38 -15.22 -13.60
N VAL A 125 -0.84 -14.14 -13.04
CA VAL A 125 0.32 -13.45 -13.61
C VAL A 125 1.51 -13.51 -12.66
N VAL A 126 2.67 -13.90 -13.16
CA VAL A 126 3.93 -13.88 -12.44
C VAL A 126 4.95 -13.05 -13.20
N VAL A 127 5.46 -11.99 -12.57
CA VAL A 127 6.56 -11.17 -13.09
C VAL A 127 7.88 -11.61 -12.44
N PRO A 128 8.74 -12.37 -13.14
CA PRO A 128 9.95 -12.95 -12.54
C PRO A 128 10.98 -11.89 -12.16
N ALA A 129 11.80 -12.19 -11.14
CA ALA A 129 12.87 -11.29 -10.67
C ALA A 129 13.87 -10.89 -11.78
N THR A 130 14.04 -11.75 -12.79
CA THR A 130 14.91 -11.53 -13.94
C THR A 130 14.39 -10.49 -14.93
N LYS A 131 13.17 -9.97 -14.75
CA LYS A 131 12.52 -9.01 -15.66
C LYS A 131 12.22 -7.66 -14.98
N PRO A 132 13.24 -6.92 -14.51
CA PRO A 132 13.02 -5.62 -13.87
C PRO A 132 12.48 -4.58 -14.87
N PHE A 133 12.04 -3.43 -14.37
CA PHE A 133 11.57 -2.29 -15.19
C PHE A 133 10.34 -2.58 -16.07
N ILE A 134 9.42 -3.44 -15.59
CA ILE A 134 8.12 -3.66 -16.21
C ILE A 134 7.08 -2.72 -15.59
N THR A 135 6.33 -2.02 -16.43
CA THR A 135 5.16 -1.22 -16.07
C THR A 135 3.89 -1.86 -16.62
N PHE A 136 2.91 -2.13 -15.76
CA PHE A 136 1.53 -2.38 -16.17
C PHE A 136 0.77 -1.06 -16.21
N GLN A 137 0.15 -0.76 -17.34
CA GLN A 137 -0.64 0.45 -17.54
C GLN A 137 -2.03 0.06 -18.02
N GLY A 138 -3.03 0.15 -17.13
CA GLY A 138 -4.43 -0.03 -17.47
C GLY A 138 -5.07 1.25 -18.02
N GLU A 139 -6.32 1.11 -18.50
CA GLU A 139 -7.17 2.21 -18.99
C GLU A 139 -8.05 2.81 -17.87
N GLY A 140 -8.03 2.22 -16.68
CA GLY A 140 -8.77 2.69 -15.52
C GLY A 140 -8.96 1.55 -14.51
N ARG A 141 -8.91 1.88 -13.22
CA ARG A 141 -9.02 0.87 -12.15
C ARG A 141 -10.34 0.11 -12.20
N ASP A 142 -11.42 0.76 -12.63
CA ASP A 142 -12.77 0.16 -12.62
C ASP A 142 -13.06 -0.66 -13.90
N VAL A 143 -12.19 -0.58 -14.91
CA VAL A 143 -12.42 -1.18 -16.23
C VAL A 143 -11.30 -2.12 -16.69
N THR A 144 -10.12 -2.08 -16.10
CA THR A 144 -9.01 -3.01 -16.37
C THR A 144 -8.72 -3.82 -15.11
N VAL A 145 -9.02 -5.12 -15.12
CA VAL A 145 -8.91 -5.99 -13.92
C VAL A 145 -8.19 -7.29 -14.27
N ILE A 146 -7.18 -7.67 -13.48
CA ILE A 146 -6.60 -9.03 -13.50
C ILE A 146 -7.12 -9.78 -12.28
N GLU A 147 -7.75 -10.93 -12.48
CA GLU A 147 -8.41 -11.67 -11.40
C GLU A 147 -8.21 -13.18 -11.43
N TRP A 148 -8.24 -13.75 -10.22
CA TRP A 148 -8.20 -15.19 -9.97
C TRP A 148 -9.02 -15.52 -8.70
N HIS A 149 -8.93 -16.74 -8.17
CA HIS A 149 -9.81 -17.22 -7.10
C HIS A 149 -9.18 -18.26 -6.14
N ASP A 150 -7.86 -18.40 -6.13
CA ASP A 150 -7.19 -19.38 -5.28
C ASP A 150 -7.32 -19.02 -3.79
N ARG A 151 -7.49 -20.04 -2.95
CA ARG A 151 -7.42 -19.96 -1.48
C ARG A 151 -6.28 -20.80 -0.93
N ALA A 152 -5.82 -20.49 0.27
CA ALA A 152 -4.66 -21.15 0.87
C ALA A 152 -4.85 -22.67 1.06
N SER A 153 -6.09 -23.13 1.25
CA SER A 153 -6.46 -24.55 1.36
C SER A 153 -6.55 -25.28 0.03
N ASP A 154 -6.64 -24.58 -1.10
CA ASP A 154 -6.76 -25.20 -2.42
C ASP A 154 -5.47 -25.93 -2.77
N ARG A 155 -5.58 -26.99 -3.57
CA ARG A 155 -4.43 -27.82 -3.97
C ARG A 155 -3.83 -27.27 -5.25
N GLY A 156 -2.52 -27.02 -5.24
CA GLY A 156 -1.76 -26.69 -6.44
C GLY A 156 -1.49 -27.92 -7.32
N ALA A 157 -0.80 -27.70 -8.45
CA ALA A 157 -0.48 -28.75 -9.42
C ALA A 157 0.33 -29.94 -8.84
N ASN A 158 1.07 -29.72 -7.74
CA ASN A 158 1.82 -30.76 -7.03
C ASN A 158 0.99 -31.50 -5.97
N GLY A 159 -0.33 -31.28 -5.92
CA GLY A 159 -1.25 -31.87 -4.95
C GLY A 159 -1.16 -31.30 -3.52
N GLN A 160 -0.20 -30.40 -3.26
CA GLN A 160 -0.04 -29.76 -1.96
C GLN A 160 -0.90 -28.50 -1.85
N GLN A 161 -1.30 -28.15 -0.63
CA GLN A 161 -2.00 -26.89 -0.38
C GLN A 161 -1.17 -25.70 -0.85
N LEU A 162 -1.82 -24.73 -1.49
CA LEU A 162 -1.16 -23.53 -1.97
C LEU A 162 -0.51 -22.76 -0.81
N ARG A 163 -1.17 -22.70 0.35
CA ARG A 163 -0.87 -21.74 1.43
C ARG A 163 -0.98 -20.30 0.92
N THR A 164 -1.01 -19.32 1.83
CA THR A 164 -1.28 -17.91 1.50
C THR A 164 -0.46 -17.38 0.33
N TYR A 165 0.87 -17.51 0.36
CA TYR A 165 1.74 -16.87 -0.63
C TYR A 165 1.54 -17.31 -2.09
N ARG A 166 0.95 -18.50 -2.34
CA ARG A 166 0.74 -19.02 -3.70
C ARG A 166 -0.66 -18.73 -4.24
N THR A 167 -1.54 -18.11 -3.45
CA THR A 167 -2.91 -17.77 -3.88
C THR A 167 -3.01 -16.49 -4.70
N ALA A 168 -1.94 -15.69 -4.69
CA ALA A 168 -1.87 -14.40 -5.39
C ALA A 168 -2.32 -14.51 -6.85
N SER A 169 -3.33 -13.72 -7.25
CA SER A 169 -3.72 -13.55 -8.66
C SER A 169 -2.56 -12.98 -9.47
N VAL A 170 -1.86 -11.99 -8.92
CA VAL A 170 -0.62 -11.45 -9.49
C VAL A 170 0.53 -11.50 -8.49
N THR A 171 1.66 -12.07 -8.90
CA THR A 171 2.90 -12.12 -8.11
C THR A 171 4.02 -11.39 -8.82
N VAL A 172 4.65 -10.43 -8.16
CA VAL A 172 5.77 -9.65 -8.70
C VAL A 172 7.02 -9.85 -7.86
N TYR A 173 8.04 -10.43 -8.49
CA TYR A 173 9.39 -10.55 -7.93
C TYR A 173 10.38 -9.54 -8.53
N ALA A 174 9.99 -8.85 -9.61
CA ALA A 174 10.83 -7.92 -10.35
C ALA A 174 11.05 -6.59 -9.62
N ASN A 175 12.30 -6.13 -9.57
CA ASN A 175 12.63 -4.79 -9.09
C ASN A 175 12.17 -3.72 -10.07
N TYR A 176 11.89 -2.51 -9.57
CA TYR A 176 11.43 -1.37 -10.38
C TYR A 176 10.14 -1.68 -11.16
N PHE A 177 9.29 -2.54 -10.61
CA PHE A 177 7.95 -2.76 -11.16
C PHE A 177 7.08 -1.53 -10.98
N THR A 178 6.16 -1.30 -11.90
CA THR A 178 5.15 -0.25 -11.74
C THR A 178 3.79 -0.72 -12.19
N ALA A 179 2.73 -0.32 -11.48
CA ALA A 179 1.36 -0.46 -11.98
C ALA A 179 0.63 0.88 -11.91
N ARG A 180 -0.16 1.19 -12.94
CA ARG A 180 -0.97 2.41 -13.00
C ARG A 180 -2.37 2.11 -13.53
N ASN A 181 -3.38 2.67 -12.88
CA ASN A 181 -4.77 2.68 -13.35
C ASN A 181 -5.30 1.29 -13.74
N ILE A 182 -5.04 0.29 -12.90
CA ILE A 182 -5.42 -1.11 -13.11
C ILE A 182 -5.78 -1.73 -11.75
N SER A 183 -6.64 -2.74 -11.77
CA SER A 183 -7.04 -3.46 -10.57
C SER A 183 -6.60 -4.91 -10.55
N PHE A 184 -6.34 -5.40 -9.35
CA PHE A 184 -5.96 -6.77 -9.07
C PHE A 184 -6.95 -7.36 -8.08
N LYS A 185 -7.50 -8.53 -8.38
CA LYS A 185 -8.58 -9.10 -7.58
C LYS A 185 -8.37 -10.58 -7.29
N ASN A 186 -8.66 -10.99 -6.06
CA ASN A 186 -8.96 -12.36 -5.74
C ASN A 186 -10.46 -12.46 -5.41
N THR A 187 -11.17 -13.30 -6.17
CA THR A 187 -12.63 -13.43 -6.10
C THR A 187 -13.09 -14.48 -5.09
N ALA A 188 -12.16 -15.13 -4.37
CA ALA A 188 -12.53 -16.01 -3.27
C ALA A 188 -13.37 -15.26 -2.22
N PRO A 189 -14.47 -15.84 -1.73
CA PRO A 189 -15.36 -15.14 -0.82
C PRO A 189 -14.71 -14.98 0.56
N ALA A 190 -15.19 -13.98 1.30
CA ALA A 190 -14.71 -13.72 2.65
C ALA A 190 -14.91 -14.94 3.58
N PRO A 191 -13.90 -15.28 4.41
CA PRO A 191 -14.04 -16.38 5.35
C PRO A 191 -15.11 -16.10 6.40
N MET A 192 -15.87 -17.13 6.77
CA MET A 192 -16.66 -17.10 7.99
C MET A 192 -15.73 -17.24 9.23
N PRO A 193 -16.16 -16.74 10.40
CA PRO A 193 -15.39 -16.92 11.63
C PRO A 193 -15.01 -18.38 11.88
N GLY A 194 -13.73 -18.63 12.20
CA GLY A 194 -13.19 -19.96 12.51
C GLY A 194 -12.77 -20.79 11.30
N MET A 195 -13.02 -20.33 10.07
CA MET A 195 -12.54 -21.01 8.88
C MET A 195 -11.00 -20.93 8.76
N LYS A 196 -10.37 -22.05 8.41
CA LYS A 196 -8.91 -22.17 8.25
C LYS A 196 -8.55 -22.36 6.79
N GLY A 197 -7.51 -21.68 6.31
CA GLY A 197 -7.00 -21.82 4.94
C GLY A 197 -7.76 -21.00 3.89
N TRP A 198 -8.52 -19.99 4.29
CA TRP A 198 -9.32 -19.14 3.39
C TRP A 198 -8.63 -17.84 2.98
N GLN A 199 -7.35 -17.68 3.35
CA GLN A 199 -6.52 -16.57 2.88
C GLN A 199 -6.44 -16.59 1.35
N ALA A 200 -6.63 -15.42 0.73
CA ALA A 200 -6.80 -15.30 -0.72
C ALA A 200 -6.21 -13.97 -1.22
N VAL A 201 -4.96 -14.04 -1.69
CA VAL A 201 -4.17 -12.87 -2.07
C VAL A 201 -4.58 -12.41 -3.48
N ALA A 202 -4.84 -11.11 -3.64
CA ALA A 202 -5.05 -10.49 -4.95
C ALA A 202 -3.72 -10.11 -5.60
N PHE A 203 -2.81 -9.52 -4.81
CA PHE A 203 -1.52 -9.06 -5.30
C PHE A 203 -0.41 -9.35 -4.29
N ARG A 204 0.71 -9.90 -4.77
CA ARG A 204 1.93 -10.10 -3.99
C ARG A 204 3.10 -9.34 -4.62
N ILE A 205 3.80 -8.55 -3.82
CA ILE A 205 5.00 -7.82 -4.23
C ILE A 205 6.19 -8.14 -3.31
N SER A 206 7.26 -8.67 -3.92
CA SER A 206 8.54 -8.93 -3.25
C SER A 206 9.73 -8.25 -3.94
N GLY A 207 9.50 -7.61 -5.09
CA GLY A 207 10.52 -6.87 -5.84
C GLY A 207 10.72 -5.46 -5.29
N ASP A 208 11.97 -5.06 -5.11
CA ASP A 208 12.32 -3.75 -4.54
C ASP A 208 12.03 -2.59 -5.50
N LYS A 209 11.63 -1.43 -4.94
CA LYS A 209 11.37 -0.18 -5.66
C LYS A 209 10.15 -0.25 -6.58
N ALA A 210 9.03 -0.77 -6.07
CA ALA A 210 7.78 -0.85 -6.81
C ALA A 210 6.90 0.39 -6.59
N TYR A 211 6.29 0.90 -7.66
CA TYR A 211 5.39 2.06 -7.63
C TYR A 211 3.98 1.67 -8.09
N PHE A 212 2.96 2.15 -7.39
CA PHE A 212 1.55 1.91 -7.71
C PHE A 212 0.81 3.24 -7.68
N SER A 213 0.04 3.55 -8.72
CA SER A 213 -0.71 4.81 -8.81
C SER A 213 -2.11 4.58 -9.35
N GLY A 214 -3.13 5.00 -8.61
CA GLY A 214 -4.52 4.84 -9.07
C GLY A 214 -4.95 3.38 -9.23
N CYS A 215 -4.28 2.45 -8.56
CA CYS A 215 -4.59 1.01 -8.63
C CYS A 215 -5.68 0.60 -7.65
N GLY A 216 -6.42 -0.46 -8.00
CA GLY A 216 -7.35 -1.14 -7.09
C GLY A 216 -6.82 -2.51 -6.64
N PHE A 217 -7.02 -2.85 -5.38
CA PHE A 217 -6.70 -4.16 -4.82
C PHE A 217 -7.93 -4.70 -4.10
N TYR A 218 -8.49 -5.79 -4.60
CA TYR A 218 -9.78 -6.32 -4.14
C TYR A 218 -9.64 -7.76 -3.65
N GLY A 219 -10.10 -8.02 -2.45
CA GLY A 219 -10.08 -9.34 -1.84
C GLY A 219 -10.80 -9.31 -0.51
N ALA A 220 -10.63 -10.37 0.28
CA ALA A 220 -11.16 -10.45 1.63
C ALA A 220 -10.02 -10.59 2.65
N GLN A 221 -9.67 -11.81 3.04
CA GLN A 221 -8.54 -12.04 3.92
C GLN A 221 -7.23 -12.07 3.11
N ASP A 222 -6.23 -11.33 3.57
CA ASP A 222 -4.89 -11.27 3.00
C ASP A 222 -4.84 -10.66 1.57
N THR A 223 -5.65 -9.65 1.25
CA THR A 223 -5.75 -9.05 -0.10
C THR A 223 -4.41 -8.65 -0.74
N LEU A 224 -3.60 -7.86 -0.04
CA LEU A 224 -2.32 -7.33 -0.51
C LEU A 224 -1.17 -7.89 0.34
N CYS A 225 -0.39 -8.79 -0.28
CA CYS A 225 0.84 -9.30 0.28
C CYS A 225 2.02 -8.37 -0.10
N ASP A 226 2.24 -7.36 0.73
CA ASP A 226 3.39 -6.46 0.70
C ASP A 226 4.60 -7.14 1.38
N ASP A 227 5.10 -8.17 0.69
CA ASP A 227 5.99 -9.22 1.21
C ASP A 227 7.35 -8.67 1.63
N ALA A 228 8.08 -8.04 0.69
CA ALA A 228 9.43 -7.53 0.92
C ALA A 228 9.81 -6.46 -0.11
N GLY A 229 10.70 -5.55 0.27
CA GLY A 229 11.20 -4.49 -0.61
C GLY A 229 10.67 -3.11 -0.23
N ARG A 230 11.04 -2.08 -1.03
CA ARG A 230 10.55 -0.71 -0.87
C ARG A 230 9.44 -0.41 -1.86
N HIS A 231 8.27 -0.03 -1.37
CA HIS A 231 7.12 0.22 -2.23
C HIS A 231 6.48 1.56 -1.95
N TYR A 232 5.81 2.10 -2.97
CA TYR A 232 5.08 3.36 -2.88
C TYR A 232 3.74 3.21 -3.57
N PHE A 233 2.66 3.28 -2.78
CA PHE A 233 1.28 3.22 -3.24
C PHE A 233 0.69 4.62 -3.14
N LYS A 234 0.19 5.15 -4.26
CA LYS A 234 -0.35 6.50 -4.36
C LYS A 234 -1.77 6.45 -4.92
N GLU A 235 -2.72 7.09 -4.25
CA GLU A 235 -4.10 7.19 -4.74
C GLU A 235 -4.73 5.82 -5.05
N CYS A 236 -4.33 4.79 -4.29
CA CYS A 236 -4.83 3.42 -4.46
C CYS A 236 -6.10 3.20 -3.64
N TYR A 237 -6.95 2.31 -4.12
CA TYR A 237 -8.06 1.74 -3.36
C TYR A 237 -7.69 0.31 -2.94
N ILE A 238 -7.75 0.00 -1.65
CA ILE A 238 -7.39 -1.31 -1.11
C ILE A 238 -8.54 -1.78 -0.24
N GLU A 239 -9.11 -2.94 -0.59
CA GLU A 239 -10.28 -3.51 0.06
C GLU A 239 -10.00 -4.88 0.67
N GLY A 240 -10.53 -5.11 1.87
CA GLY A 240 -10.55 -6.44 2.45
C GLY A 240 -11.18 -6.54 3.83
N SER A 241 -11.07 -7.71 4.44
CA SER A 241 -11.66 -8.02 5.74
C SER A 241 -10.60 -8.14 6.82
N ILE A 242 -9.76 -9.16 6.76
CA ILE A 242 -8.76 -9.51 7.78
C ILE A 242 -7.37 -9.40 7.18
N ASP A 243 -6.50 -8.64 7.82
CA ASP A 243 -5.08 -8.50 7.49
C ASP A 243 -4.85 -8.18 6.01
N PHE A 244 -5.73 -7.35 5.45
CA PHE A 244 -5.82 -7.16 4.01
C PHE A 244 -4.61 -6.41 3.41
N ILE A 245 -3.72 -5.87 4.25
CA ILE A 245 -2.36 -5.46 3.91
C ILE A 245 -1.40 -6.16 4.88
N PHE A 246 -0.57 -7.09 4.40
CA PHE A 246 0.33 -7.86 5.27
C PHE A 246 1.69 -8.11 4.63
N GLY A 247 2.69 -8.42 5.48
CA GLY A 247 4.06 -8.75 5.05
C GLY A 247 5.11 -7.88 5.74
N ASN A 248 6.34 -7.91 5.23
CA ASN A 248 7.50 -7.22 5.80
C ASN A 248 8.05 -6.13 4.87
N GLY A 249 7.22 -5.55 4.00
CA GLY A 249 7.59 -4.42 3.16
C GLY A 249 8.04 -3.17 3.93
N ARG A 250 8.82 -2.31 3.27
CA ARG A 250 9.12 -0.93 3.67
C ARG A 250 8.33 -0.01 2.76
N SER A 251 7.09 0.31 3.16
CA SER A 251 6.11 0.83 2.21
C SER A 251 5.44 2.09 2.70
N MET A 252 5.22 3.00 1.76
CA MET A 252 4.41 4.20 1.96
C MET A 252 3.13 4.08 1.16
N TYR A 253 2.01 4.20 1.86
CA TYR A 253 0.66 4.30 1.30
C TYR A 253 0.25 5.75 1.45
N ARG A 254 0.13 6.46 0.33
CA ARG A 254 -0.13 7.90 0.32
C ARG A 254 -1.45 8.19 -0.39
N ASP A 255 -2.30 8.96 0.27
CA ASP A 255 -3.57 9.42 -0.28
C ASP A 255 -4.45 8.23 -0.76
N CYS A 256 -4.33 7.08 -0.08
CA CYS A 256 -5.06 5.85 -0.42
C CYS A 256 -6.37 5.74 0.37
N GLU A 257 -7.32 4.99 -0.18
CA GLU A 257 -8.50 4.53 0.55
C GLU A 257 -8.31 3.07 0.99
N LEU A 258 -8.53 2.83 2.29
CA LEU A 258 -8.42 1.54 2.96
C LEU A 258 -9.84 1.14 3.38
N HIS A 259 -10.49 0.32 2.56
CA HIS A 259 -11.91 0.02 2.68
C HIS A 259 -12.14 -1.35 3.31
N SER A 260 -12.77 -1.39 4.49
CA SER A 260 -13.11 -2.66 5.12
C SER A 260 -14.44 -3.20 4.61
N ILE A 261 -14.45 -4.47 4.24
CA ILE A 261 -15.67 -5.25 3.96
C ILE A 261 -15.97 -6.27 5.05
N ALA A 262 -15.41 -6.08 6.26
CA ALA A 262 -15.65 -6.98 7.37
C ALA A 262 -17.12 -6.91 7.80
N THR A 263 -17.73 -8.07 8.10
CA THR A 263 -19.11 -8.15 8.62
C THR A 263 -19.17 -8.22 10.14
N ARG A 264 -18.05 -8.59 10.78
CA ARG A 264 -17.93 -8.71 12.23
C ARG A 264 -16.70 -7.98 12.75
N PHE A 265 -15.54 -8.61 12.54
CA PHE A 265 -14.24 -8.05 12.88
C PHE A 265 -13.30 -8.16 11.68
N GLY A 266 -12.43 -7.17 11.55
CA GLY A 266 -11.43 -7.11 10.52
C GLY A 266 -10.14 -6.47 10.99
N SER A 267 -9.16 -6.43 10.10
CA SER A 267 -7.92 -5.70 10.32
C SER A 267 -7.35 -5.15 9.02
N ILE A 268 -6.82 -3.94 9.08
CA ILE A 268 -6.17 -3.31 7.93
C ILE A 268 -4.81 -3.93 7.68
N ALA A 269 -3.92 -3.79 8.65
CA ALA A 269 -2.50 -4.02 8.45
C ALA A 269 -1.95 -5.08 9.40
N ALA A 270 -1.11 -5.98 8.90
CA ALA A 270 -0.39 -6.99 9.67
C ALA A 270 1.10 -6.99 9.28
N HIS A 271 1.89 -6.13 9.93
CA HIS A 271 3.30 -5.95 9.57
C HIS A 271 4.19 -6.98 10.27
N ASP A 272 5.07 -7.64 9.50
CA ASP A 272 5.80 -8.83 9.93
C ASP A 272 7.27 -8.61 10.29
N ARG A 273 7.64 -7.40 10.71
CA ARG A 273 9.01 -7.10 11.15
C ARG A 273 9.45 -8.01 12.31
N LYS A 274 10.55 -8.72 12.13
CA LYS A 274 11.09 -9.73 13.06
C LYS A 274 12.20 -9.20 13.95
N SER A 275 12.92 -8.15 13.53
CA SER A 275 14.07 -7.62 14.27
C SER A 275 14.08 -6.08 14.31
N PRO A 276 14.64 -5.46 15.38
CA PRO A 276 14.81 -4.01 15.45
C PRO A 276 15.79 -3.48 14.37
N ASP A 277 16.65 -4.32 13.81
CA ASP A 277 17.63 -3.92 12.78
C ASP A 277 16.98 -3.77 11.39
N GLU A 278 15.83 -4.40 11.17
CA GLU A 278 15.10 -4.28 9.91
C GLU A 278 14.57 -2.85 9.73
N LYS A 279 14.76 -2.28 8.54
CA LYS A 279 14.29 -0.92 8.22
C LYS A 279 12.87 -0.90 7.65
N THR A 280 12.12 -1.99 7.80
CA THR A 280 10.79 -2.24 7.22
C THR A 280 9.67 -1.64 8.07
N GLY A 281 8.49 -1.47 7.49
CA GLY A 281 7.34 -0.86 8.16
C GLY A 281 6.33 -0.34 7.16
N PHE A 282 5.09 -0.17 7.61
CA PHE A 282 4.03 0.47 6.83
C PHE A 282 3.78 1.89 7.34
N ALA A 283 3.85 2.87 6.43
CA ALA A 283 3.53 4.26 6.69
C ALA A 283 2.32 4.67 5.84
N PHE A 284 1.21 5.00 6.48
CA PHE A 284 -0.02 5.47 5.85
C PHE A 284 -0.13 6.98 6.03
N VAL A 285 -0.16 7.74 4.94
CA VAL A 285 -0.10 9.21 4.96
C VAL A 285 -1.23 9.81 4.14
N GLY A 286 -2.11 10.59 4.76
CA GLY A 286 -3.23 11.21 4.06
C GLY A 286 -4.31 10.22 3.61
N CYS A 287 -4.33 9.02 4.17
CA CYS A 287 -5.27 7.97 3.78
C CYS A 287 -6.67 8.21 4.36
N LYS A 288 -7.64 7.43 3.88
CA LYS A 288 -8.97 7.30 4.47
C LYS A 288 -9.24 5.86 4.84
N VAL A 289 -9.75 5.63 6.05
CA VAL A 289 -10.26 4.33 6.50
C VAL A 289 -11.77 4.39 6.50
N THR A 290 -12.40 3.55 5.69
CA THR A 290 -13.85 3.52 5.43
C THR A 290 -14.34 2.07 5.46
N GLY A 291 -15.66 1.86 5.37
CA GLY A 291 -16.25 0.54 5.18
C GLY A 291 -17.12 0.07 6.34
N SER A 292 -17.07 -1.23 6.65
CA SER A 292 -17.95 -1.89 7.61
C SER A 292 -17.22 -2.81 8.59
N GLY A 293 -17.91 -3.18 9.66
CA GLY A 293 -17.41 -4.10 10.68
C GLY A 293 -16.47 -3.43 11.68
N ALA A 294 -16.27 -4.06 12.84
CA ALA A 294 -15.33 -3.56 13.83
C ALA A 294 -13.89 -3.83 13.36
N LEU A 295 -13.06 -2.79 13.31
CA LEU A 295 -11.76 -2.85 12.63
C LEU A 295 -10.60 -2.57 13.57
N TYR A 296 -9.60 -3.45 13.56
CA TYR A 296 -8.27 -3.13 14.04
C TYR A 296 -7.47 -2.44 12.94
N VAL A 297 -6.89 -1.28 13.21
CA VAL A 297 -6.07 -0.57 12.22
C VAL A 297 -4.71 -1.24 12.03
N GLY A 298 -4.28 -2.07 12.97
CA GLY A 298 -3.04 -2.82 12.85
C GLY A 298 -2.95 -3.98 13.81
N ARG A 299 -2.33 -5.07 13.36
CA ARG A 299 -2.03 -6.25 14.17
C ARG A 299 -0.54 -6.59 14.13
N ALA A 300 0.02 -7.00 15.27
CA ALA A 300 1.43 -7.29 15.42
C ALA A 300 1.82 -8.68 14.90
N MET A 301 1.83 -8.89 13.59
CA MET A 301 2.24 -10.18 13.01
C MET A 301 3.68 -10.55 13.44
N GLY A 302 4.61 -9.60 13.28
CA GLY A 302 6.00 -9.72 13.71
C GLY A 302 6.26 -9.14 15.11
N GLN A 303 7.31 -9.64 15.78
CA GLN A 303 7.69 -9.18 17.13
C GLN A 303 7.99 -7.66 17.18
N TYR A 304 8.56 -7.10 16.12
CA TYR A 304 8.94 -5.69 16.03
C TYR A 304 8.07 -4.93 15.02
N SER A 305 6.85 -5.41 14.81
CA SER A 305 5.86 -4.85 13.87
C SER A 305 5.83 -3.32 13.92
N ARG A 306 5.82 -2.68 12.74
CA ARG A 306 5.89 -1.22 12.64
C ARG A 306 4.84 -0.68 11.69
N ILE A 307 3.87 0.04 12.25
CA ILE A 307 2.73 0.61 11.53
C ILE A 307 2.52 2.04 12.02
N VAL A 308 2.52 3.01 11.11
CA VAL A 308 2.32 4.42 11.43
C VAL A 308 1.24 5.00 10.53
N TYR A 309 0.23 5.63 11.14
CA TYR A 309 -0.78 6.42 10.44
C TYR A 309 -0.53 7.92 10.66
N SER A 310 -0.61 8.73 9.62
CA SER A 310 -0.35 10.16 9.69
C SER A 310 -1.33 10.94 8.81
N TYR A 311 -2.01 11.93 9.38
CA TYR A 311 -3.02 12.72 8.66
C TYR A 311 -4.13 11.86 8.03
N THR A 312 -4.42 10.70 8.63
CA THR A 312 -5.38 9.72 8.13
C THR A 312 -6.76 9.98 8.75
N TYR A 313 -7.80 9.91 7.91
CA TYR A 313 -9.19 9.91 8.36
C TYR A 313 -9.60 8.50 8.81
N PHE A 314 -10.24 8.38 9.97
CA PHE A 314 -10.84 7.15 10.46
C PHE A 314 -12.34 7.32 10.64
N ASP A 315 -13.13 6.54 9.91
CA ASP A 315 -14.57 6.44 10.09
C ASP A 315 -14.95 5.68 11.38
N ASN A 316 -16.24 5.66 11.75
CA ASN A 316 -16.76 5.16 13.02
C ASN A 316 -16.85 3.62 13.10
N LEU A 317 -15.84 2.94 12.59
CA LEU A 317 -15.75 1.48 12.50
C LEU A 317 -14.50 0.92 13.21
N VAL A 318 -13.60 1.80 13.67
CA VAL A 318 -12.44 1.39 14.46
C VAL A 318 -12.89 0.80 15.79
N ALA A 319 -12.47 -0.44 16.06
CA ALA A 319 -12.75 -1.12 17.31
C ALA A 319 -12.07 -0.40 18.50
N HIS A 320 -12.69 -0.46 19.68
CA HIS A 320 -12.08 0.09 20.89
C HIS A 320 -10.69 -0.51 21.13
N GLY A 321 -9.69 0.35 21.31
CA GLY A 321 -8.30 -0.05 21.47
C GLY A 321 -7.53 -0.25 20.16
N GLY A 322 -8.19 -0.19 18.99
CA GLY A 322 -7.63 0.03 17.64
C GLY A 322 -6.58 -0.96 17.11
N TRP A 323 -5.95 -1.76 17.96
CA TRP A 323 -4.76 -2.54 17.70
C TRP A 323 -4.86 -3.92 18.34
N ASP A 324 -4.21 -4.91 17.74
CA ASP A 324 -4.23 -6.30 18.21
C ASP A 324 -2.81 -6.89 18.26
N ASP A 325 -2.46 -7.62 19.33
CA ASP A 325 -1.13 -8.19 19.51
C ASP A 325 -0.94 -9.53 18.78
N TRP A 326 -1.90 -9.92 17.93
CA TRP A 326 -1.93 -11.09 17.04
C TRP A 326 -2.07 -12.44 17.73
N ASP A 327 -1.15 -12.76 18.65
CA ASP A 327 -1.07 -14.07 19.31
C ASP A 327 -1.51 -14.06 20.78
N HIS A 328 -1.85 -12.88 21.32
CA HIS A 328 -2.33 -12.71 22.70
C HIS A 328 -1.36 -13.23 23.77
N THR A 329 -0.06 -13.32 23.44
CA THR A 329 0.99 -13.72 24.39
C THR A 329 1.57 -12.52 25.15
N GLY A 330 1.23 -11.28 24.77
CA GLY A 330 1.61 -10.05 25.46
C GLY A 330 3.08 -9.59 25.30
N ASN A 331 3.96 -10.38 24.66
CA ASN A 331 5.36 -9.97 24.49
C ASN A 331 5.57 -8.94 23.38
N LYS A 332 4.70 -8.93 22.36
CA LYS A 332 4.82 -8.03 21.20
C LYS A 332 4.53 -6.58 21.56
N THR A 333 3.60 -6.34 22.48
CA THR A 333 3.23 -4.99 22.95
C THR A 333 4.41 -4.21 23.54
N LYS A 334 5.50 -4.89 23.93
CA LYS A 334 6.73 -4.28 24.45
C LYS A 334 7.69 -3.78 23.36
N THR A 335 7.62 -4.32 22.15
CA THR A 335 8.63 -4.13 21.10
C THR A 335 8.10 -3.55 19.79
N VAL A 336 6.78 -3.58 19.57
CA VAL A 336 6.18 -2.97 18.38
C VAL A 336 6.34 -1.46 18.37
N PHE A 337 6.28 -0.90 17.17
CA PHE A 337 6.18 0.54 16.95
C PHE A 337 4.88 0.84 16.21
N PHE A 338 3.80 1.02 16.98
CA PHE A 338 2.52 1.48 16.48
C PHE A 338 2.34 2.95 16.87
N GLY A 339 1.87 3.75 15.92
CA GLY A 339 1.64 5.15 16.21
C GLY A 339 0.72 5.89 15.25
N VAL A 340 0.13 6.95 15.77
CA VAL A 340 -0.74 7.87 15.04
C VAL A 340 -0.23 9.30 15.15
N TYR A 341 -0.33 10.06 14.08
CA TYR A 341 0.03 11.47 14.05
C TYR A 341 -1.06 12.29 13.36
N LYS A 342 -1.69 13.22 14.09
CA LYS A 342 -2.72 14.13 13.54
C LYS A 342 -3.81 13.42 12.71
N CYS A 343 -4.21 12.23 13.15
CA CYS A 343 -5.34 11.51 12.55
C CYS A 343 -6.65 12.09 13.08
N TRP A 344 -7.72 11.98 12.30
CA TRP A 344 -9.00 12.63 12.61
C TRP A 344 -10.19 11.79 12.12
N GLY A 345 -11.40 12.24 12.44
CA GLY A 345 -12.64 11.49 12.16
C GLY A 345 -13.20 10.78 13.39
N PRO A 346 -14.42 10.25 13.30
CA PRO A 346 -15.13 9.68 14.45
C PRO A 346 -14.42 8.45 15.06
N GLY A 347 -13.66 7.69 14.28
CA GLY A 347 -12.88 6.54 14.77
C GLY A 347 -11.50 6.89 15.33
N ALA A 348 -11.02 8.12 15.19
CA ALA A 348 -9.64 8.48 15.51
C ALA A 348 -9.32 8.31 17.02
N ALA A 349 -10.28 8.61 17.89
CA ALA A 349 -10.12 8.45 19.34
C ALA A 349 -9.90 6.98 19.75
N ALA A 350 -10.45 6.02 19.00
CA ALA A 350 -10.31 4.60 19.29
C ALA A 350 -8.92 4.03 18.90
N VAL A 351 -8.17 4.74 18.05
CA VAL A 351 -6.80 4.37 17.66
C VAL A 351 -5.76 4.88 18.65
N GLY A 352 -6.07 5.98 19.36
CA GLY A 352 -5.22 6.57 20.40
C GLY A 352 -5.50 6.01 21.80
N GLY A 353 -4.69 6.41 22.79
CA GLY A 353 -4.94 6.10 24.21
C GLY A 353 -4.59 4.67 24.65
N VAL A 354 -3.92 3.90 23.79
CA VAL A 354 -3.53 2.51 24.08
C VAL A 354 -2.07 2.49 24.51
N SER A 355 -1.74 1.83 25.62
CA SER A 355 -0.40 1.91 26.24
C SER A 355 0.78 1.50 25.34
N TRP A 356 0.51 0.75 24.28
CA TRP A 356 1.49 0.21 23.36
C TRP A 356 1.35 0.73 21.91
N ALA A 357 0.45 1.69 21.68
CA ALA A 357 0.35 2.47 20.45
C ALA A 357 0.41 3.97 20.77
N ARG A 358 1.34 4.68 20.14
CA ARG A 358 1.76 6.02 20.56
C ARG A 358 1.03 7.11 19.78
N GLU A 359 0.55 8.12 20.48
CA GLU A 359 0.33 9.41 19.84
C GLU A 359 1.71 10.06 19.62
N LEU A 360 2.06 10.28 18.36
CA LEU A 360 3.39 10.75 17.98
C LEU A 360 3.45 12.28 18.00
N ASP A 361 4.61 12.82 18.35
CA ASP A 361 4.94 14.21 18.03
C ASP A 361 5.48 14.32 16.59
N TYR A 362 5.78 15.55 16.16
CA TYR A 362 6.30 15.79 14.82
C TYR A 362 7.65 15.08 14.59
N ASP A 363 8.58 15.15 15.54
CA ASP A 363 9.93 14.63 15.35
C ASP A 363 9.94 13.10 15.23
N THR A 364 9.10 12.41 16.01
CA THR A 364 8.94 10.96 15.95
C THR A 364 8.17 10.53 14.70
N ALA A 365 7.18 11.32 14.24
CA ALA A 365 6.43 11.03 13.03
C ALA A 365 7.20 11.35 11.75
N HIS A 366 8.07 12.37 11.76
CA HIS A 366 8.75 12.93 10.60
C HIS A 366 9.39 11.89 9.66
N PRO A 367 10.08 10.84 10.14
CA PRO A 367 10.67 9.81 9.28
C PRO A 367 9.65 9.07 8.41
N PHE A 368 8.37 9.05 8.80
CA PHE A 368 7.27 8.33 8.15
C PHE A 368 6.38 9.23 7.28
N LEU A 369 6.55 10.56 7.31
CA LEU A 369 5.68 11.50 6.59
C LEU A 369 6.02 11.67 5.11
N ALA A 370 7.27 11.39 4.72
CA ALA A 370 7.78 11.69 3.40
C ALA A 370 8.31 10.44 2.69
N LYS A 371 8.37 10.50 1.35
CA LYS A 371 8.90 9.41 0.51
C LYS A 371 10.36 9.02 0.82
N SER A 372 11.10 9.81 1.60
CA SER A 372 12.38 9.40 2.19
C SER A 372 12.26 8.15 3.07
N PHE A 373 11.08 7.90 3.67
CA PHE A 373 10.79 6.66 4.37
C PHE A 373 11.03 5.43 3.51
N VAL A 374 10.86 5.51 2.19
CA VAL A 374 11.11 4.39 1.27
C VAL A 374 12.32 4.67 0.37
N ASN A 375 13.18 5.61 0.74
CA ASN A 375 14.28 6.12 -0.09
C ASN A 375 13.80 6.58 -1.50
N GLY A 376 12.55 7.05 -1.61
CA GLY A 376 11.85 7.31 -2.87
C GLY A 376 12.53 8.33 -3.77
N ARG A 377 13.30 9.27 -3.20
CA ARG A 377 14.09 10.26 -3.98
C ARG A 377 15.08 9.63 -4.97
N HIS A 378 15.46 8.37 -4.77
CA HIS A 378 16.45 7.68 -5.60
C HIS A 378 15.86 6.79 -6.70
N TRP A 379 14.54 6.55 -6.69
CA TRP A 379 13.95 5.53 -7.58
C TRP A 379 12.52 5.82 -8.04
N ILE A 380 11.79 6.70 -7.37
CA ILE A 380 10.51 7.22 -7.86
C ILE A 380 10.83 8.34 -8.85
N ALA A 381 10.25 8.28 -10.05
CA ALA A 381 10.50 9.28 -11.08
C ALA A 381 9.95 10.65 -10.64
N PRO A 382 10.57 11.79 -11.01
CA PRO A 382 10.13 13.12 -10.56
C PRO A 382 8.67 13.47 -10.85
N TYR A 383 8.08 12.90 -11.91
CA TYR A 383 6.66 13.11 -12.27
C TYR A 383 5.69 12.24 -11.46
N ASP A 384 6.18 11.16 -10.83
CA ASP A 384 5.42 10.26 -9.95
C ASP A 384 5.54 10.69 -8.47
N ALA A 385 6.29 11.77 -8.19
CA ALA A 385 6.94 12.02 -6.91
C ALA A 385 6.21 13.00 -5.98
#